data_AF-A0A534I823-F1
#
_entry.id   AF-A0A534I823-F1
#
_cell.length_a   1.000
_cell.length_b   1.000
_cell.length_c   1.000
_cell.angle_alpha   90.00
_cell.angle_beta   90.00
_cell.angle_gamma   90.00
#
_symmetry.space_group_name_H-M   'P 1'
#
loop_
_entity.id
_entity.type
_entity.pdbx_description
1 polymer ?
#
loop_
_entity_poly.entity_id
_entity_poly.type
_entity_poly.pdbx_seq_one_letter_code
_entity_poly.pdbx_strand_id
1 'polypeptide(L)'
;MNTGWKIHPAIAAWLAAVLMGTGGIRRMRRAGGCSAWLACAWLALSPLAFADGPAPNAQALGVAESALNYCGPLDPVDADRMRQMIKQLVQGASEQQLAEVRNSDEYRKAYDSVVDFVSKIDPRNAKQFCSETSHERK
;
A
#
# COMPACT_ATOMS: atom_id res chain seq x y z
N MET A 1 -30.48 -22.28 10.46
CA MET A 1 -30.14 -22.42 11.89
C MET A 1 -29.10 -23.52 12.04
N ASN A 2 -27.82 -23.15 12.18
CA ASN A 2 -26.93 -23.59 13.26
C ASN A 2 -25.52 -23.04 13.00
N THR A 3 -25.16 -22.02 13.78
CA THR A 3 -23.87 -21.38 13.85
C THR A 3 -22.91 -22.26 14.67
N GLY A 4 -22.00 -22.93 13.99
CA GLY A 4 -20.90 -23.67 14.62
C GLY A 4 -19.56 -22.98 14.39
N TRP A 5 -19.39 -21.74 14.89
CA TRP A 5 -18.08 -21.10 14.89
C TRP A 5 -17.18 -21.77 15.94
N LYS A 6 -16.29 -22.66 15.48
CA LYS A 6 -15.18 -23.15 16.28
C LYS A 6 -14.26 -21.97 16.61
N ILE A 7 -14.38 -21.45 17.82
CA ILE A 7 -13.43 -20.48 18.36
C ILE A 7 -12.08 -21.17 18.44
N HIS A 8 -11.11 -20.68 17.66
CA HIS A 8 -9.74 -21.18 17.67
C HIS A 8 -9.11 -21.00 19.06
N PRO A 9 -8.31 -21.97 19.55
CA PRO A 9 -7.74 -21.94 20.91
C PRO A 9 -6.84 -20.72 21.18
N ALA A 10 -6.35 -20.04 20.13
CA ALA A 10 -5.59 -18.80 20.23
C ALA A 10 -6.41 -17.61 20.78
N ILE A 11 -7.73 -17.58 20.52
CA ILE A 11 -8.61 -16.48 20.94
C ILE A 11 -8.93 -16.59 22.45
N ALA A 12 -9.07 -17.82 22.96
CA ALA A 12 -9.30 -18.07 24.38
C ALA A 12 -8.06 -17.71 25.24
N ALA A 13 -6.85 -17.92 24.72
CA ALA A 13 -5.61 -17.59 25.43
C ALA A 13 -5.41 -16.07 25.58
N TRP A 14 -5.83 -15.29 24.58
CA TRP A 14 -5.75 -13.82 24.61
C TRP A 14 -6.68 -13.20 25.65
N LEU A 15 -7.90 -13.73 25.82
CA LEU A 15 -8.85 -13.21 26.81
C LEU A 15 -8.44 -13.51 28.26
N ALA A 16 -7.77 -14.65 28.52
CA ALA A 16 -7.28 -14.98 29.86
C ALA A 16 -6.10 -14.10 30.29
N ALA A 17 -5.22 -13.72 29.36
CA ALA A 17 -4.06 -12.87 29.65
C ALA A 17 -4.45 -11.41 29.98
N VAL A 18 -5.55 -10.91 29.42
CA VAL A 18 -6.03 -9.54 29.65
C VAL A 18 -6.68 -9.35 31.03
N LEU A 19 -7.15 -10.43 31.67
CA LEU A 19 -7.90 -10.35 32.94
C LEU A 19 -7.07 -10.57 34.21
N MET A 20 -5.79 -10.99 34.12
CA MET A 20 -4.96 -11.36 35.28
C MET A 20 -3.69 -10.50 35.46
N GLY A 21 -3.74 -9.23 35.08
CA GLY A 21 -2.57 -8.35 35.01
C GLY A 21 -2.51 -7.17 35.99
N THR A 22 -3.12 -7.23 37.18
CA THR A 22 -2.94 -6.19 38.21
C THR A 22 -2.66 -6.80 39.58
N GLY A 23 -1.39 -6.72 40.02
CA GLY A 23 -1.07 -6.86 41.44
C GLY A 23 0.28 -7.50 41.73
N GLY A 24 1.19 -6.71 42.32
CA GLY A 24 2.21 -7.26 43.23
C GLY A 24 3.66 -6.86 42.94
N ILE A 25 4.02 -5.61 43.25
CA ILE A 25 5.42 -5.24 43.51
C ILE A 25 5.83 -5.90 44.83
N ARG A 26 6.64 -6.97 44.78
CA ARG A 26 7.33 -7.54 45.95
C ARG A 26 8.82 -7.67 45.70
N ARG A 27 9.53 -6.70 46.29
CA ARG A 27 10.94 -6.63 46.70
C ARG A 27 11.67 -7.99 46.74
N MET A 28 12.67 -8.19 45.90
CA MET A 28 13.77 -9.13 46.16
C MET A 28 15.12 -8.42 46.13
N ARG A 29 15.87 -8.69 47.21
CA ARG A 29 17.25 -8.31 47.47
C ARG A 29 18.15 -9.39 46.86
N ARG A 30 19.36 -8.94 46.50
CA ARG A 30 20.66 -9.66 46.46
C ARG A 30 21.15 -10.23 45.12
N ALA A 31 22.24 -9.59 44.70
CA ALA A 31 23.52 -10.15 44.25
C ALA A 31 23.64 -10.60 42.79
N GLY A 32 24.52 -9.92 42.06
CA GLY A 32 25.21 -10.49 40.90
C GLY A 32 25.35 -9.54 39.72
N GLY A 33 26.44 -8.77 39.69
CA GLY A 33 27.28 -8.54 38.51
C GLY A 33 26.66 -7.98 37.22
N CYS A 34 27.03 -6.73 36.91
CA CYS A 34 27.31 -6.18 35.58
C CYS A 34 26.69 -6.88 34.36
N SER A 35 25.58 -6.33 33.85
CA SER A 35 25.32 -6.06 32.42
C SER A 35 23.91 -5.49 32.26
N ALA A 36 23.57 -4.47 33.06
CA ALA A 36 22.55 -3.53 32.63
C ALA A 36 23.17 -2.73 31.48
N TRP A 37 22.53 -2.67 30.30
CA TRP A 37 22.55 -1.54 29.35
C TRP A 37 22.09 -1.88 27.91
N LEU A 38 21.69 -3.11 27.56
CA LEU A 38 21.24 -3.42 26.19
C LEU A 38 19.91 -4.20 26.11
N ALA A 39 18.87 -3.70 26.78
CA ALA A 39 17.52 -4.24 26.63
C ALA A 39 16.46 -3.16 26.88
N CYS A 40 16.20 -2.28 25.90
CA CYS A 40 14.99 -1.43 25.85
C CYS A 40 14.90 -0.60 24.55
N ALA A 41 14.65 -1.22 23.38
CA ALA A 41 14.34 -0.41 22.19
C ALA A 41 13.43 -1.04 21.12
N TRP A 42 12.90 -2.26 21.29
CA TRP A 42 12.12 -2.91 20.20
C TRP A 42 10.61 -3.06 20.44
N LEU A 43 10.04 -2.44 21.48
CA LEU A 43 8.61 -2.64 21.85
C LEU A 43 7.72 -1.40 21.70
N ALA A 44 7.98 -0.51 20.74
CA ALA A 44 7.12 0.66 20.55
C ALA A 44 7.00 1.19 19.12
N LEU A 45 7.12 0.35 18.08
CA LEU A 45 6.54 0.72 16.78
C LEU A 45 5.03 0.45 16.84
N SER A 46 4.33 1.30 17.60
CA SER A 46 2.89 1.48 17.42
C SER A 46 2.68 1.90 15.96
N PRO A 47 1.80 1.26 15.17
CA PRO A 47 1.46 1.79 13.88
C PRO A 47 0.86 3.17 14.12
N LEU A 48 1.60 4.19 13.71
CA LEU A 48 1.14 5.56 13.66
C LEU A 48 -0.07 5.53 12.73
N ALA A 49 -1.27 5.58 13.31
CA ALA A 49 -2.48 5.87 12.59
C ALA A 49 -2.38 7.32 12.12
N PHE A 50 -1.63 7.53 11.04
CA PHE A 50 -1.73 8.76 10.28
C PHE A 50 -3.17 8.84 9.78
N ALA A 51 -3.80 9.99 9.99
CA ALA A 51 -5.08 10.31 9.39
C ALA A 51 -4.84 10.50 7.89
N ASP A 52 -4.60 9.39 7.20
CA ASP A 52 -4.33 9.36 5.78
C ASP A 52 -5.60 9.74 5.03
N GLY A 53 -5.44 10.47 3.92
CA GLY A 53 -6.54 10.79 3.03
C GLY A 53 -7.19 9.53 2.46
N PRO A 54 -8.32 9.65 1.73
CA PRO A 54 -8.94 8.51 1.10
C PRO A 54 -7.96 7.82 0.15
N ALA A 55 -7.93 6.48 0.20
CA ALA A 55 -7.13 5.69 -0.72
C ALA A 55 -7.54 6.01 -2.17
N PRO A 56 -6.58 6.11 -3.10
CA PRO A 56 -6.86 6.43 -4.50
C PRO A 56 -7.57 5.26 -5.18
N ASN A 57 -8.33 5.56 -6.22
CA ASN A 57 -9.01 4.53 -7.00
C ASN A 57 -7.98 3.62 -7.70
N ALA A 58 -8.02 2.32 -7.39
CA ALA A 58 -7.05 1.33 -7.87
C ALA A 58 -7.05 1.19 -9.39
N GLN A 59 -8.25 1.16 -10.01
CA GLN A 59 -8.39 1.06 -11.45
C GLN A 59 -7.80 2.28 -12.17
N ALA A 60 -8.13 3.50 -11.73
CA ALA A 60 -7.64 4.74 -12.32
C ALA A 60 -6.12 4.86 -12.19
N LEU A 61 -5.56 4.49 -11.03
CA LEU A 61 -4.12 4.48 -10.84
C LEU A 61 -3.43 3.44 -11.74
N GLY A 62 -3.99 2.24 -11.86
CA GLY A 62 -3.49 1.18 -12.74
C GLY A 62 -3.47 1.60 -14.21
N VAL A 63 -4.56 2.19 -14.71
CA VAL A 63 -4.64 2.73 -16.08
C VAL A 63 -3.63 3.85 -16.31
N ALA A 64 -3.54 4.82 -15.37
CA ALA A 64 -2.65 5.97 -15.54
C ALA A 64 -1.16 5.56 -15.50
N GLU A 65 -0.77 4.70 -14.55
CA GLU A 65 0.62 4.25 -14.42
C GLU A 65 1.03 3.32 -15.57
N SER A 66 0.16 2.45 -16.07
CA SER A 66 0.44 1.62 -17.24
C SER A 66 0.58 2.44 -18.52
N ALA A 67 -0.30 3.42 -18.73
CA ALA A 67 -0.21 4.33 -19.87
C ALA A 67 1.08 5.16 -19.81
N LEU A 68 1.46 5.69 -18.64
CA LEU A 68 2.73 6.40 -18.47
C LEU A 68 3.93 5.48 -18.72
N ASN A 69 3.88 4.23 -18.27
CA ASN A 69 4.96 3.27 -18.47
C ASN A 69 5.19 2.98 -19.96
N TYR A 70 4.12 2.90 -20.75
CA TYR A 70 4.22 2.69 -22.19
C TYR A 70 4.59 3.96 -22.98
N CYS A 71 3.87 5.06 -22.73
CA CYS A 71 4.02 6.30 -23.52
C CYS A 71 5.18 7.18 -23.05
N GLY A 72 5.60 7.08 -21.79
CA GLY A 72 6.63 7.92 -21.21
C GLY A 72 7.98 7.89 -21.94
N PRO A 73 8.48 6.72 -22.37
CA PRO A 73 9.69 6.62 -23.19
C PRO A 73 9.54 7.15 -24.62
N LEU A 74 8.32 7.24 -25.15
CA LEU A 74 8.04 7.60 -26.55
C LEU A 74 7.80 9.10 -26.72
N ASP A 75 7.20 9.74 -25.72
CA ASP A 75 6.92 11.17 -25.69
C ASP A 75 7.19 11.75 -24.28
N PRO A 76 8.36 12.40 -24.08
CA PRO A 76 8.71 12.93 -22.76
C PRO A 76 7.86 14.13 -22.33
N VAL A 77 7.27 14.88 -23.28
CA VAL A 77 6.42 16.04 -22.96
C VAL A 77 5.10 15.55 -22.35
N ASP A 78 4.51 14.52 -22.95
CA ASP A 78 3.30 13.90 -22.43
C ASP A 78 3.56 13.06 -21.17
N ALA A 79 4.75 12.46 -21.05
CA ALA A 79 5.18 11.77 -19.83
C ALA A 79 5.06 12.67 -18.60
N ASP A 80 5.53 13.93 -18.69
CA ASP A 80 5.46 14.86 -17.59
C ASP A 80 4.02 15.27 -17.27
N ARG A 81 3.17 15.46 -18.27
CA ARG A 81 1.73 15.69 -18.06
C ARG A 81 1.07 14.51 -17.32
N MET A 82 1.34 13.29 -17.76
CA MET A 82 0.80 12.07 -17.14
C MET A 82 1.29 11.87 -15.72
N ARG A 83 2.57 12.17 -15.44
CA ARG A 83 3.11 12.18 -14.07
C ARG A 83 2.37 13.18 -13.18
N GLN A 84 2.02 14.36 -13.68
CA GLN A 84 1.23 15.33 -12.92
C GLN A 84 -0.19 14.82 -12.64
N MET A 85 -0.84 14.18 -13.61
CA MET A 85 -2.15 13.55 -13.39
C MET A 85 -2.09 12.44 -12.33
N ILE A 86 -1.06 11.58 -12.38
CA ILE A 86 -0.85 10.54 -11.37
C ILE A 86 -0.61 11.17 -10.00
N LYS A 87 0.20 12.24 -9.91
CA LYS A 87 0.40 12.98 -8.65
C LYS A 87 -0.92 13.50 -8.06
N GLN A 88 -1.85 13.96 -8.89
CA GLN A 88 -3.17 14.38 -8.42
C GLN A 88 -4.03 13.21 -7.98
N LEU A 89 -3.97 12.07 -8.68
CA LEU A 89 -4.69 10.85 -8.30
C LEU A 89 -4.27 10.33 -6.92
N VAL A 90 -2.98 10.41 -6.60
CA VAL A 90 -2.41 9.91 -5.33
C VAL A 90 -2.35 10.98 -4.24
N GLN A 91 -2.83 12.19 -4.51
CA GLN A 91 -2.68 13.31 -3.59
C GLN A 91 -3.42 13.03 -2.27
N GLY A 92 -2.69 13.10 -1.15
CA GLY A 92 -3.23 12.90 0.19
C GLY A 92 -3.29 11.45 0.65
N ALA A 93 -2.97 10.49 -0.22
CA ALA A 93 -2.78 9.10 0.16
C ALA A 93 -1.42 8.89 0.82
N SER A 94 -1.34 8.01 1.82
CA SER A 94 -0.04 7.61 2.37
C SER A 94 0.66 6.60 1.48
N GLU A 95 1.97 6.48 1.66
CA GLU A 95 2.78 5.46 0.99
C GLU A 95 2.28 4.04 1.28
N GLN A 96 1.75 3.79 2.49
CA GLN A 96 1.19 2.49 2.82
C GLN A 96 -0.10 2.23 2.04
N GLN A 97 -1.02 3.19 1.96
CA GLN A 97 -2.22 3.06 1.15
C GLN A 97 -1.90 2.90 -0.33
N LEU A 98 -0.91 3.63 -0.84
CA LEU A 98 -0.45 3.47 -2.22
C LEU A 98 0.13 2.09 -2.49
N ALA A 99 0.90 1.56 -1.53
CA ALA A 99 1.40 0.19 -1.62
C ALA A 99 0.25 -0.82 -1.60
N GLU A 100 -0.74 -0.68 -0.72
CA GLU A 100 -1.92 -1.56 -0.66
C GLU A 100 -2.72 -1.52 -1.97
N VAL A 101 -2.97 -0.32 -2.51
CA VAL A 101 -3.66 -0.14 -3.79
C VAL A 101 -2.89 -0.79 -4.93
N ARG A 102 -1.57 -0.58 -5.03
CA ARG A 102 -0.72 -1.19 -6.08
C ARG A 102 -0.62 -2.71 -5.96
N ASN A 103 -0.79 -3.27 -4.76
CA ASN A 103 -0.85 -4.72 -4.54
C ASN A 103 -2.25 -5.31 -4.77
N SER A 104 -3.26 -4.48 -5.02
CA SER A 104 -4.63 -4.97 -5.25
C SER A 104 -4.78 -5.63 -6.62
N ASP A 105 -5.67 -6.63 -6.70
CA ASP A 105 -6.03 -7.26 -7.97
C ASP A 105 -6.70 -6.29 -8.95
N GLU A 106 -7.41 -5.28 -8.44
CA GLU A 106 -8.08 -4.28 -9.26
C GLU A 106 -7.07 -3.39 -9.99
N TYR A 107 -6.05 -2.89 -9.28
CA TYR A 107 -4.93 -2.18 -9.88
C TYR A 107 -4.25 -3.04 -10.94
N ARG A 108 -3.90 -4.28 -10.60
CA ARG A 108 -3.18 -5.18 -11.50
C ARG A 108 -3.96 -5.48 -12.77
N LYS A 109 -5.26 -5.80 -12.66
CA LYS A 109 -6.12 -6.03 -13.82
C LYS A 109 -6.21 -4.80 -14.71
N ALA A 110 -6.35 -3.61 -14.11
CA ALA A 110 -6.40 -2.36 -14.86
C ALA A 110 -5.08 -2.09 -15.58
N TYR A 111 -3.95 -2.24 -14.89
CA TYR A 111 -2.62 -2.10 -15.44
C TYR A 111 -2.37 -3.07 -16.60
N ASP A 112 -2.62 -4.36 -16.36
CA ASP A 112 -2.43 -5.42 -17.35
C ASP A 112 -3.34 -5.25 -18.57
N SER A 113 -4.56 -4.72 -18.39
CA SER A 113 -5.48 -4.48 -19.52
C SER A 113 -4.94 -3.44 -20.50
N VAL A 114 -4.29 -2.39 -19.99
CA VAL A 114 -3.66 -1.37 -20.83
C VAL A 114 -2.40 -1.94 -21.46
N VAL A 115 -1.57 -2.66 -20.70
CA VAL A 115 -0.35 -3.32 -21.23
C VAL A 115 -0.69 -4.27 -22.36
N ASP A 116 -1.70 -5.13 -22.20
CA ASP A 116 -2.16 -6.05 -23.23
C ASP A 116 -2.68 -5.29 -24.47
N PHE A 117 -3.45 -4.21 -24.26
CA PHE A 117 -3.91 -3.38 -25.36
C PHE A 117 -2.75 -2.73 -26.14
N VAL A 118 -1.81 -2.07 -25.45
CA VAL A 118 -0.70 -1.38 -26.11
C VAL A 118 0.29 -2.36 -26.73
N SER A 119 0.40 -3.59 -26.23
CA SER A 119 1.24 -4.63 -26.83
C SER A 119 0.80 -5.03 -28.24
N LYS A 120 -0.46 -4.75 -28.59
CA LYS A 120 -1.05 -5.04 -29.90
C LYS A 120 -0.89 -3.88 -30.89
N ILE A 121 -0.38 -2.73 -30.44
CA ILE A 121 -0.14 -1.57 -31.29
C ILE A 121 1.13 -1.80 -32.10
N ASP A 122 1.08 -1.56 -33.42
CA ASP A 122 2.28 -1.58 -34.27
C ASP A 122 3.27 -0.52 -33.75
N PRO A 123 4.55 -0.87 -33.52
CA PRO A 123 5.55 0.09 -33.02
C PRO A 123 5.67 1.38 -33.82
N ARG A 124 5.36 1.35 -35.12
CA ARG A 124 5.36 2.53 -36.01
C ARG A 124 4.24 3.52 -35.64
N ASN A 125 3.16 3.04 -35.05
CA ASN A 125 2.00 3.82 -34.62
C ASN A 125 2.06 4.20 -33.14
N ALA A 126 2.99 3.64 -32.36
CA ALA A 126 3.08 3.82 -30.92
C ALA A 126 3.22 5.29 -30.52
N LYS A 127 4.04 6.06 -31.24
CA LYS A 127 4.22 7.49 -30.97
C LYS A 127 2.96 8.29 -31.25
N GLN A 128 2.31 8.05 -32.39
CA GLN A 128 1.06 8.73 -32.76
C GLN A 128 -0.03 8.46 -31.73
N PHE A 129 -0.20 7.20 -31.31
CA PHE A 129 -1.15 6.83 -30.28
C PHE A 129 -0.89 7.58 -28.95
N CYS A 130 0.36 7.63 -28.51
CA CYS A 130 0.71 8.32 -27.27
C CYS A 130 0.51 9.85 -27.34
N SER A 131 0.74 10.46 -28.51
CA SER A 131 0.51 11.90 -28.72
C SER A 131 -0.97 12.27 -28.93
N GLU A 132 -1.81 11.36 -29.44
CA GLU A 132 -3.25 11.61 -29.61
C GLU A 132 -4.02 11.43 -28.29
N THR A 133 -3.72 10.38 -27.53
CA THR A 133 -4.40 10.05 -26.27
C THR A 133 -4.17 11.08 -25.16
N SER A 134 -3.07 11.86 -25.23
CA SER A 134 -2.78 12.96 -24.31
C SER A 134 -3.55 14.25 -24.64
N HIS A 135 -4.07 14.38 -25.86
CA HIS A 135 -4.67 15.61 -26.41
C HIS A 135 -6.20 15.67 -26.37
N GLU A 136 -6.91 14.56 -26.15
CA GLU A 136 -8.38 14.49 -26.23
C GLU A 136 -9.17 14.97 -24.99
N ARG A 137 -8.53 15.66 -24.04
CA ARG A 137 -9.24 16.38 -22.97
C ARG A 137 -9.39 17.86 -23.36
N LYS A 138 -10.32 18.15 -24.29
CA LYS A 138 -10.84 19.51 -24.49
C LYS A 138 -12.33 19.55 -24.20
#